data_AF-L8HAB3-F1
#
_entry.id   AF-L8HAB3-F1
#
_cell.length_a   1.000
_cell.length_b   1.000
_cell.length_c   1.000
_cell.angle_alpha   90.00
_cell.angle_beta   90.00
_cell.angle_gamma   90.00
#
_symmetry.space_group_name_H-M   'P 1'
#
loop_
_entity.id
_entity.type
_entity.pdbx_description
1 polymer ?
#
loop_
_entity_poly.entity_id
_entity_poly.type
_entity_poly.pdbx_seq_one_letter_code
_entity_poly.pdbx_strand_id
1 'polypeptide(L)'
;MIFCLIHKMDLIAEEERDKFFARKRRELEEASAPMPINCLPTSIWDETLYKAWSEIVYRLIPNIGHIESLLQKFCQIAGADEVVLFERETFLFICHTSLREYKDIHRFENISNIVKNFKLSCRYPAL
;
A
#
# COMPACT_ATOMS: atom_id res chain seq x y z
N MET A 1 2.66 9.67 14.73
CA MET A 1 2.13 10.11 13.42
C MET A 1 0.73 9.54 13.30
N ILE A 2 -0.26 10.37 13.02
CA ILE A 2 -1.66 9.92 12.90
C ILE A 2 -2.00 9.76 11.42
N PHE A 3 -2.73 8.71 11.09
CA PHE A 3 -3.25 8.48 9.74
C PHE A 3 -4.74 8.77 9.70
N CYS A 4 -5.19 9.46 8.66
CA CYS A 4 -6.59 9.76 8.41
C CYS A 4 -7.00 9.18 7.05
N LEU A 5 -7.82 8.13 7.06
CA LEU A 5 -8.32 7.53 5.83
C LEU A 5 -9.60 8.24 5.38
N ILE A 6 -9.55 8.90 4.22
CA ILE A 6 -10.74 9.42 3.55
C ILE A 6 -11.30 8.26 2.72
N HIS A 7 -12.31 7.60 3.27
CA HIS A 7 -12.81 6.32 2.77
C HIS A 7 -14.03 6.48 1.85
N LYS A 8 -14.34 5.41 1.09
CA LYS A 8 -15.42 5.34 0.09
C LYS A 8 -15.23 6.32 -1.08
N MET A 9 -13.99 6.49 -1.53
CA MET A 9 -13.67 7.38 -2.66
C MET A 9 -14.27 6.91 -4.00
N ASP A 10 -14.69 5.66 -4.08
CA ASP A 10 -15.46 5.08 -5.19
C ASP A 10 -16.79 5.81 -5.45
N LEU A 11 -17.40 6.39 -4.42
CA LEU A 11 -18.66 7.13 -4.52
C LEU A 11 -18.51 8.54 -5.10
N ILE A 12 -17.28 9.01 -5.25
CA ILE A 12 -16.97 10.32 -5.84
C ILE A 12 -16.60 10.11 -7.31
N ALA A 13 -17.15 10.97 -8.18
CA ALA A 13 -16.81 10.99 -9.60
C ALA A 13 -15.30 11.19 -9.78
N GLU A 14 -14.68 10.42 -10.70
CA GLU A 14 -13.22 10.36 -10.86
C GLU A 14 -12.59 11.75 -11.07
N GLU A 15 -13.23 12.59 -11.87
CA GLU A 15 -12.85 13.98 -12.17
C GLU A 15 -12.91 14.94 -10.95
N GLU A 16 -13.64 14.56 -9.90
CA GLU A 16 -13.78 15.34 -8.67
C GLU A 16 -12.96 14.80 -7.50
N ARG A 17 -12.45 13.56 -7.59
CA ARG A 17 -11.77 12.87 -6.48
C ARG A 17 -10.61 13.67 -5.90
N ASP A 18 -9.72 14.18 -6.76
CA ASP A 18 -8.54 14.93 -6.32
C ASP A 18 -8.92 16.24 -5.62
N LYS A 19 -9.91 16.96 -6.17
CA LYS A 19 -10.40 18.21 -5.58
C LYS A 19 -11.08 17.94 -4.23
N PHE A 20 -11.90 16.90 -4.16
CA PHE A 20 -12.57 16.48 -2.93
C PHE A 20 -11.58 16.09 -1.85
N PHE A 21 -10.59 15.25 -2.21
CA PHE A 21 -9.54 14.78 -1.32
C PHE A 21 -8.70 15.95 -0.80
N ALA A 22 -8.24 16.86 -1.68
CA ALA A 22 -7.45 18.02 -1.28
C ALA A 22 -8.20 18.93 -0.30
N ARG A 23 -9.50 19.16 -0.54
CA ARG A 23 -10.35 19.93 0.37
C ARG A 23 -10.45 19.25 1.74
N LYS A 24 -10.77 17.95 1.78
CA LYS A 24 -10.93 17.21 3.03
C LYS A 24 -9.63 17.06 3.81
N ARG A 25 -8.50 16.85 3.11
CA ARG A 25 -7.17 16.84 3.72
C ARG A 25 -6.90 18.15 4.45
N ARG A 26 -7.15 19.30 3.80
CA ARG A 26 -6.94 20.61 4.41
C ARG A 26 -7.80 20.82 5.66
N GLU A 27 -9.08 20.47 5.59
CA GLU A 27 -9.99 20.55 6.76
C GLU A 27 -9.48 19.71 7.94
N LEU A 28 -8.95 18.52 7.68
CA LEU A 28 -8.39 17.65 8.70
C LEU A 28 -7.06 18.17 9.26
N GLU A 29 -6.18 18.70 8.42
CA GLU A 29 -4.89 19.27 8.83
C GLU A 29 -5.08 20.53 9.69
N GLU A 30 -6.05 21.38 9.34
CA GLU A 30 -6.43 22.55 10.14
C GLU A 30 -7.00 22.12 11.51
N ALA A 31 -7.86 21.10 11.52
CA ALA A 31 -8.46 20.58 12.76
C ALA A 31 -7.47 19.81 13.65
N SER A 32 -6.44 19.19 13.07
CA SER A 32 -5.44 18.43 13.82
C SER A 32 -4.29 19.29 14.34
N ALA A 33 -4.15 20.53 13.87
CA ALA A 33 -3.05 21.41 14.25
C ALA A 33 -2.93 21.56 15.79
N PRO A 34 -1.70 21.50 16.35
CA PRO A 34 -0.40 21.47 15.67
C PRO A 34 0.10 20.04 15.32
N MET A 35 -0.72 19.01 15.51
CA MET A 35 -0.31 17.63 15.30
C MET A 35 -0.32 17.26 13.81
N PRO A 36 0.79 16.71 13.27
CA PRO A 36 0.84 16.29 11.88
C PRO A 36 0.05 15.00 11.65
N ILE A 37 -0.73 15.00 10.57
CA ILE A 37 -1.50 13.85 10.10
C ILE A 37 -1.07 13.47 8.68
N ASN A 38 -1.27 12.21 8.31
CA ASN A 38 -1.14 11.73 6.95
C ASN A 38 -2.51 11.30 6.43
N CYS A 39 -3.03 11.99 5.43
CA CYS A 39 -4.32 11.71 4.83
C CYS A 39 -4.17 10.79 3.62
N LEU A 40 -4.97 9.72 3.55
CA LEU A 40 -4.92 8.74 2.47
C LEU A 40 -6.32 8.50 1.89
N PRO A 41 -6.53 8.66 0.57
CA PRO A 41 -7.79 8.32 -0.07
C PRO A 41 -7.89 6.79 -0.19
N THR A 42 -9.03 6.21 0.16
CA THR A 42 -9.20 4.75 0.13
C THR A 42 -10.57 4.32 -0.38
N SER A 43 -10.60 3.16 -1.03
CA SER A 43 -11.81 2.43 -1.42
C SER A 43 -11.57 0.93 -1.25
N ILE A 44 -12.63 0.17 -0.90
CA ILE A 44 -12.56 -1.30 -0.87
C ILE A 44 -12.59 -1.92 -2.26
N TRP A 45 -12.88 -1.12 -3.29
CA TRP A 45 -13.08 -1.57 -4.67
C TRP A 45 -11.84 -1.43 -5.54
N ASP A 46 -10.75 -0.88 -5.01
CA ASP A 46 -9.50 -0.66 -5.74
C ASP A 46 -8.26 -0.90 -4.84
N GLU A 47 -7.08 -0.68 -5.40
CA GLU A 47 -5.78 -0.93 -4.76
C GLU A 47 -5.42 0.08 -3.65
N THR A 48 -6.15 1.19 -3.54
CA THR A 48 -5.79 2.29 -2.63
C THR A 48 -5.86 1.88 -1.15
N LEU A 49 -6.73 0.93 -0.80
CA LEU A 49 -6.80 0.40 0.56
C LEU A 49 -5.54 -0.39 0.92
N TYR A 50 -5.02 -1.20 0.01
CA TYR A 50 -3.76 -1.93 0.22
C TYR A 50 -2.59 -0.97 0.35
N LYS A 51 -2.55 0.09 -0.47
CA LYS A 51 -1.54 1.15 -0.36
C LYS A 51 -1.54 1.77 1.04
N ALA A 52 -2.71 2.17 1.52
CA ALA A 52 -2.84 2.83 2.81
C ALA A 52 -2.41 1.93 3.98
N TRP A 53 -2.88 0.68 4.00
CA TRP A 53 -2.52 -0.26 5.06
C TRP A 53 -1.05 -0.69 4.99
N SER A 54 -0.49 -0.84 3.78
CA SER A 54 0.94 -1.15 3.62
C SER A 54 1.79 0.00 4.18
N GLU A 55 1.43 1.26 3.93
CA GLU A 55 2.14 2.41 4.50
C GLU A 55 2.04 2.46 6.04
N ILE A 56 0.85 2.22 6.59
CA ILE A 56 0.64 2.18 8.04
C ILE A 56 1.49 1.09 8.68
N VAL A 57 1.43 -0.13 8.14
CA VAL A 57 2.17 -1.27 8.68
C VAL A 57 3.68 -1.09 8.51
N TYR A 58 4.13 -0.59 7.36
CA TYR A 58 5.55 -0.32 7.10
C TYR A 58 6.17 0.56 8.20
N ARG A 59 5.46 1.60 8.65
CA ARG A 59 5.92 2.49 9.72
C ARG A 59 6.03 1.82 11.10
N LEU A 60 5.38 0.67 11.29
CA LEU A 60 5.41 -0.10 12.53
C LEU A 60 6.45 -1.22 12.52
N ILE A 61 7.04 -1.55 11.36
CA ILE A 61 8.01 -2.63 11.25
C ILE A 61 9.36 -2.16 11.83
N PRO A 62 9.87 -2.80 12.90
CA PRO A 62 11.17 -2.46 13.45
C PRO A 62 12.29 -2.86 12.49
N ASN A 63 13.37 -2.08 12.47
CA ASN A 63 14.59 -2.38 11.70
C ASN A 63 14.36 -2.57 10.19
N ILE A 64 13.39 -1.86 9.60
CA ILE A 64 13.04 -2.01 8.18
C ILE A 64 14.25 -1.82 7.24
N GLY A 65 15.16 -0.89 7.55
CA GLY A 65 16.38 -0.70 6.77
C GLY A 65 17.34 -1.89 6.79
N HIS A 66 17.34 -2.70 7.86
CA HIS A 66 18.11 -3.95 7.88
C HIS A 66 17.46 -5.01 6.97
N ILE A 67 16.12 -5.10 6.99
CA ILE A 67 15.35 -6.00 6.12
C ILE A 67 15.59 -5.64 4.65
N GLU A 68 15.55 -4.35 4.31
CA GLU A 68 15.83 -3.85 2.95
C GLU A 68 17.24 -4.22 2.49
N SER A 69 18.26 -4.07 3.37
CA SER A 69 19.63 -4.49 3.06
C SER A 69 19.77 -6.00 2.81
N LEU A 70 19.08 -6.83 3.60
CA LEU A 70 19.06 -8.27 3.40
C LEU A 70 18.35 -8.64 2.09
N LEU A 71 17.24 -7.98 1.78
CA LEU A 71 16.48 -8.22 0.56
C LEU A 71 17.31 -7.87 -0.68
N GLN A 72 18.04 -6.74 -0.63
CA GLN A 72 18.95 -6.34 -1.70
C GLN A 72 20.04 -7.39 -1.94
N LYS A 73 20.68 -7.89 -0.88
CA LYS A 73 21.68 -8.98 -0.98
C LYS A 73 21.06 -10.24 -1.58
N PHE A 74 19.87 -10.62 -1.13
CA PHE A 74 19.15 -11.77 -1.65
C PHE A 74 18.88 -11.64 -3.15
N CYS A 75 18.39 -10.48 -3.60
CA CYS A 75 18.12 -10.21 -5.02
C CYS A 75 19.37 -10.32 -5.89
N GLN A 76 20.51 -9.79 -5.42
CA GLN A 76 21.80 -9.91 -6.11
C GLN A 76 22.27 -11.36 -6.21
N ILE A 77 22.20 -12.13 -5.12
CA ILE A 77 22.61 -13.54 -5.09
C ILE A 77 21.70 -14.40 -5.97
N ALA A 78 20.39 -14.14 -5.96
CA ALA A 78 19.42 -14.86 -6.76
C ALA A 78 19.50 -14.52 -8.26
N GLY A 79 20.19 -13.44 -8.64
CA GLY A 79 20.19 -12.93 -10.01
C GLY A 79 18.79 -12.49 -10.48
N ALA A 80 17.94 -12.06 -9.55
CA ALA A 80 16.57 -11.65 -9.84
C ALA A 80 16.50 -10.18 -10.27
N ASP A 81 15.63 -9.85 -11.22
CA ASP A 81 15.43 -8.46 -11.65
C ASP A 81 14.69 -7.62 -10.58
N GLU A 82 13.76 -8.24 -9.84
CA GLU A 82 13.00 -7.61 -8.75
C GLU A 82 12.65 -8.67 -7.70
N VAL A 83 12.74 -8.30 -6.42
CA VAL A 83 12.26 -9.13 -5.30
C VAL A 83 11.37 -8.26 -4.42
N VAL A 84 10.20 -8.81 -4.09
CA VAL A 84 9.19 -8.15 -3.26
C VAL A 84 8.90 -9.00 -2.04
N LEU A 85 8.86 -8.37 -0.87
CA LEU A 85 8.53 -9.00 0.40
C LEU A 85 7.12 -8.59 0.83
N PHE A 86 6.29 -9.59 1.13
CA PHE A 86 4.92 -9.43 1.61
C PHE A 86 4.75 -10.07 2.99
N GLU A 87 3.87 -9.51 3.82
CA GLU A 87 3.42 -10.17 5.04
C GLU A 87 2.55 -11.39 4.69
N ARG A 88 2.74 -12.52 5.38
CA ARG A 88 2.19 -13.81 4.97
C ARG A 88 0.65 -13.87 4.95
N GLU A 89 -0.01 -13.34 5.98
CA GLU A 89 -1.46 -13.51 6.17
C GLU A 89 -2.27 -12.44 5.46
N THR A 90 -1.93 -11.18 5.70
CA THR A 90 -2.58 -10.00 5.12
C THR A 90 -2.17 -9.78 3.68
N PHE A 91 -0.98 -10.25 3.30
CA PHE A 91 -0.40 -10.03 1.99
C PHE A 91 -0.18 -8.54 1.68
N LEU A 92 0.02 -7.73 2.73
CA LEU A 92 0.45 -6.34 2.62
C LEU A 92 1.90 -6.27 2.14
N PHE A 93 2.17 -5.28 1.32
CA PHE A 93 3.52 -4.97 0.85
C PHE A 93 4.37 -4.50 2.03
N ILE A 94 5.58 -5.06 2.17
CA ILE A 94 6.56 -4.64 3.17
C ILE A 94 7.65 -3.81 2.49
N CYS A 95 8.44 -4.42 1.62
CA CYS A 95 9.51 -3.72 0.92
C CYS A 95 9.85 -4.46 -0.37
N HIS A 96 10.63 -3.82 -1.24
CA HIS A 96 11.14 -4.43 -2.45
C HIS A 96 12.58 -3.99 -2.70
N THR A 97 13.24 -4.72 -3.58
CA THR A 97 14.48 -4.32 -4.23
C THR A 97 14.34 -4.60 -5.71
N SER A 98 14.87 -3.71 -6.53
CA SER A 98 14.81 -3.85 -7.98
C SER A 98 16.15 -3.48 -8.60
N LEU A 99 16.62 -4.30 -9.55
CA LEU A 99 17.82 -4.04 -10.34
C LEU A 99 17.50 -3.30 -11.64
N ARG A 100 16.20 -3.15 -11.96
CA ARG A 100 15.69 -2.46 -13.15
C ARG A 100 14.63 -1.43 -12.78
N GLU A 101 14.49 -0.40 -13.59
CA GLU A 101 13.38 0.53 -13.45
C GLU A 101 12.13 -0.01 -14.13
N TYR A 102 10.99 0.18 -13.49
CA TYR A 102 9.70 -0.24 -14.01
C TYR A 102 8.67 0.88 -13.83
N LYS A 103 7.86 1.13 -14.88
CA LYS A 103 6.96 2.29 -14.96
C LYS A 103 5.76 2.28 -14.01
N ASP A 104 5.23 1.09 -13.70
CA ASP A 104 4.01 0.98 -12.89
C ASP A 104 4.31 1.08 -11.39
N ILE A 105 4.08 2.24 -10.78
CA ILE A 105 4.35 2.45 -9.35
C ILE A 105 3.38 1.71 -8.42
N HIS A 106 2.24 1.22 -8.93
CA HIS A 106 1.18 0.56 -8.15
C HIS A 106 1.22 -0.97 -8.26
N ARG A 107 2.26 -1.53 -8.90
CA ARG A 107 2.37 -2.97 -9.16
C ARG A 107 2.31 -3.81 -7.88
N PHE A 108 2.81 -3.31 -6.76
CA PHE A 108 2.90 -4.10 -5.52
C PHE A 108 1.54 -4.27 -4.88
N GLU A 109 0.74 -3.20 -4.82
CA GLU A 109 -0.64 -3.26 -4.34
C GLU A 109 -1.52 -4.09 -5.27
N ASN A 110 -1.31 -4.00 -6.58
CA ASN A 110 -1.98 -4.84 -7.56
C ASN A 110 -1.66 -6.33 -7.34
N ILE A 111 -0.39 -6.68 -7.16
CA ILE A 111 0.03 -8.05 -6.80
C ILE A 111 -0.62 -8.48 -5.49
N SER A 112 -0.65 -7.59 -4.50
CA SER A 112 -1.27 -7.88 -3.21
C SER A 112 -2.74 -8.29 -3.36
N ASN A 113 -3.48 -7.51 -4.14
CA ASN A 113 -4.90 -7.71 -4.39
C ASN A 113 -5.16 -9.02 -5.16
N ILE A 114 -4.39 -9.28 -6.23
CA ILE A 114 -4.50 -10.50 -7.05
C ILE A 114 -4.28 -11.76 -6.21
N VAL A 115 -3.19 -11.82 -5.44
CA VAL A 115 -2.87 -13.02 -4.65
C VAL A 115 -3.86 -13.21 -3.51
N LYS A 116 -4.37 -12.12 -2.91
CA LYS A 116 -5.40 -12.25 -1.89
C LYS A 116 -6.69 -12.85 -2.45
N ASN A 117 -7.14 -12.35 -3.61
CA ASN A 117 -8.32 -12.88 -4.30
C ASN A 117 -8.13 -14.35 -4.68
N PHE A 118 -6.94 -14.72 -5.18
CA PHE A 118 -6.60 -16.11 -5.44
C PHE A 118 -6.65 -16.98 -4.17
N LYS A 119 -6.03 -16.55 -3.07
CA LYS A 119 -6.08 -17.27 -1.78
C LYS A 119 -7.52 -17.50 -1.28
N LEU A 120 -8.42 -16.54 -1.50
CA LEU A 120 -9.83 -16.69 -1.15
C LEU A 120 -10.54 -17.72 -2.02
N SER A 121 -10.30 -17.72 -3.33
CA SER A 121 -10.86 -18.73 -4.25
C SER A 121 -10.44 -20.16 -3.92
N CYS A 122 -9.20 -20.37 -3.45
CA CYS A 122 -8.73 -21.69 -3.03
C CYS A 122 -9.35 -22.16 -1.71
N ARG A 123 -9.77 -21.23 -0.83
CA ARG A 123 -10.40 -21.55 0.46
C ARG A 123 -11.90 -21.83 0.33
N TYR A 124 -12.54 -21.19 -0.65
CA TYR A 124 -13.96 -21.39 -0.97
C TYR A 124 -14.07 -21.81 -2.44
N PRO A 125 -13.79 -23.08 -2.77
CA PRO A 125 -14.02 -23.57 -4.11
C PRO A 125 -15.49 -23.34 -4.48
N ALA A 126 -15.73 -22.77 -5.66
CA ALA A 126 -17.09 -22.61 -6.19
C ALA A 126 -17.77 -23.99 -6.23
N LEU A 127 -18.82 -24.16 -5.44
CA LEU A 127 -19.74 -25.29 -5.51
C LEU A 127 -20.72 -25.09 -6.66
#